data_AF-A0A1W9KQC0-F1
#
_entry.id   AF-A0A1W9KQC0-F1
#
_cell.length_a   1.000
_cell.length_b   1.000
_cell.length_c   1.000
_cell.angle_alpha   90.00
_cell.angle_beta   90.00
_cell.angle_gamma   90.00
#
_symmetry.space_group_name_H-M   'P 1'
#
loop_
_entity.id
_entity.type
_entity.pdbx_description
1 polymer ?
#
loop_
_entity_poly.entity_id
_entity_poly.type
_entity_poly.pdbx_seq_one_letter_code
_entity_poly.pdbx_strand_id
1 'polypeptide(L)' 'MKTVIAQTGDFVRQVEIVPISAQPGTYQLQFSSQLTSARNPLEWQRNFGLVLQKSELHKLNELINAVL' A
#
# COMPACT_ATOMS: atom_id res chain seq x y z
N MET A 1 -1.00 -9.22 1.79
CA MET A 1 -0.35 -9.25 0.45
C MET A 1 0.39 -7.93 0.26
N LYS A 2 1.57 -7.95 -0.36
CA LYS A 2 2.44 -6.77 -0.49
C LYS A 2 3.04 -6.70 -1.89
N THR A 3 3.12 -5.50 -2.48
CA THR A 3 3.71 -5.30 -3.82
C THR A 3 4.29 -3.89 -3.99
N VAL A 4 5.27 -3.75 -4.89
CA VAL A 4 5.81 -2.44 -5.32
C VAL A 4 4.86 -1.86 -6.37
N ILE A 5 4.47 -0.60 -6.20
CA ILE A 5 3.53 0.11 -7.08
C ILE A 5 4.18 1.27 -7.84
N ALA A 6 5.35 1.73 -7.41
CA ALA A 6 6.13 2.72 -8.13
C ALA A 6 7.61 2.57 -7.82
N GLN A 7 8.44 2.77 -8.85
CA GLN A 7 9.89 2.88 -8.71
C GLN A 7 10.37 4.00 -9.63
N THR A 8 11.13 4.95 -9.08
CA THR A 8 11.64 6.11 -9.83
C THR A 8 13.02 6.49 -9.28
N GLY A 9 14.07 6.19 -10.05
CA GLY A 9 15.44 6.29 -9.55
C GLY A 9 15.62 5.47 -8.28
N ASP A 10 16.09 6.13 -7.22
CA ASP A 10 16.31 5.51 -5.90
C ASP A 10 15.04 5.39 -5.05
N PHE A 11 13.92 5.96 -5.50
CA PHE A 11 12.67 5.94 -4.78
C PHE A 11 11.86 4.69 -5.12
N VAL A 12 11.49 3.93 -4.08
CA VAL A 12 10.60 2.77 -4.19
C VAL A 12 9.36 3.01 -3.33
N ARG A 13 8.18 2.78 -3.89
CA ARG A 13 6.91 2.79 -3.15
C ARG A 13 6.22 1.44 -3.25
N GLN A 14 5.74 0.99 -2.11
CA GLN A 14 5.11 -0.29 -1.94
C GLN A 14 3.78 -0.11 -1.21
N VAL A 15 2.83 -0.96 -1.55
CA VAL A 15 1.57 -1.11 -0.83
C VAL A 15 1.50 -2.49 -0.19
N GLU A 16 0.91 -2.54 0.99
CA GLU A 16 0.56 -3.76 1.69
C GLU A 16 -0.92 -3.72 2.07
N ILE A 17 -1.62 -4.85 1.88
CA ILE A 17 -3.02 -5.05 2.26
C ILE A 17 -3.08 -6.22 3.25
N VAL A 18 -3.54 -5.96 4.48
CA VAL A 18 -3.60 -6.95 5.56
C VAL A 18 -5.00 -6.96 6.17
N PRO A 19 -5.65 -8.13 6.36
CA PRO A 19 -6.89 -8.20 7.11
C PRO A 19 -6.69 -7.79 8.58
N ILE A 20 -7.66 -7.09 9.17
CA ILE A 20 -7.62 -6.72 10.59
C ILE A 20 -8.39 -7.78 11.37
N SER A 21 -7.67 -8.66 12.09
CA SER A 21 -8.27 -9.82 12.77
C SER A 21 -9.39 -9.47 13.77
N ALA A 22 -9.29 -8.31 14.43
CA ALA A 22 -10.30 -7.85 15.38
C ALA A 22 -11.58 -7.29 14.71
N GLN A 23 -11.57 -7.07 13.39
CA GLN A 23 -12.66 -6.46 12.63
C GLN A 23 -12.89 -7.24 11.31
N PRO A 24 -13.66 -8.34 11.35
CA PRO A 24 -13.90 -9.18 10.18
C PRO A 24 -14.43 -8.38 8.97
N GLY A 25 -13.84 -8.63 7.80
CA GLY A 25 -14.21 -7.93 6.56
C GLY A 25 -13.55 -6.56 6.36
N THR A 26 -12.66 -6.15 7.26
CA THR A 26 -11.85 -4.93 7.12
C THR A 26 -10.38 -5.25 6.86
N TYR A 27 -9.73 -4.33 6.15
CA TYR A 27 -8.36 -4.49 5.66
C TYR A 27 -7.60 -3.18 5.85
N GLN A 28 -6.40 -3.26 6.41
CA GLN A 28 -5.44 -2.18 6.42
C GLN A 28 -4.70 -2.16 5.09
N LEU A 29 -4.78 -1.03 4.39
CA LEU A 29 -3.91 -0.69 3.28
C LEU A 29 -2.82 0.22 3.84
N GLN A 30 -1.55 -0.14 3.66
CA GLN A 30 -0.41 0.64 4.12
C GLN A 30 0.54 0.90 2.96
N PHE A 31 0.81 2.17 2.72
CA PHE A 31 1.83 2.62 1.78
C PHE A 31 3.11 2.90 2.55
N SER A 32 4.20 2.35 2.06
CA SER A 32 5.54 2.62 2.57
C SER A 32 6.46 2.99 1.41
N SER A 33 7.47 3.79 1.70
CA SER A 33 8.51 4.12 0.74
C SER A 33 9.89 3.91 1.31
N GLN A 34 10.84 3.78 0.40
CA GLN A 34 12.25 3.59 0.66
C GLN A 34 13.02 4.48 -0.32
N LEU A 35 14.10 5.07 0.17
CA LEU A 35 15.10 5.74 -0.66
C LEU A 35 16.39 4.93 -0.56
N THR A 36 16.78 4.27 -1.64
CA THR A 36 17.99 3.41 -1.65
C THR A 36 19.29 4.21 -1.53
N SER A 37 19.24 5.52 -1.73
CA SER A 37 20.33 6.46 -1.49
C SER A 37 20.31 7.11 -0.09
N ALA A 38 19.32 6.80 0.74
CA ALA A 38 19.28 7.32 2.11
C ALA A 38 20.41 6.75 2.97
N ARG A 39 20.71 7.44 4.08
CA ARG A 39 21.69 6.99 5.09
C ARG A 39 21.42 5.57 5.59
N ASN A 40 20.14 5.19 5.69
CA ASN A 40 19.71 3.84 6.00
C ASN A 40 18.86 3.28 4.84
N PRO A 41 19.49 2.73 3.81
CA PRO A 41 18.81 2.42 2.55
C PRO A 41 17.87 1.22 2.67
N LEU A 42 17.90 0.47 3.78
CA LEU A 42 17.02 -0.69 4.05
C LEU A 42 15.74 -0.30 4.82
N GLU A 43 15.64 0.95 5.26
CA GLU A 43 14.54 1.42 6.09
C GLU A 43 13.32 1.78 5.25
N TRP A 44 12.16 1.24 5.64
CA TRP A 44 10.87 1.57 5.05
C TRP A 44 10.16 2.61 5.91
N GLN A 45 9.86 3.75 5.31
CA GLN A 45 9.07 4.82 5.92
C GLN A 45 7.58 4.60 5.64
N ARG A 46 6.77 4.54 6.70
CA ARG A 46 5.30 4.53 6.56
C ARG A 46 4.85 5.90 6.08
N ASN A 47 4.07 5.95 5.00
CA ASN A 47 3.58 7.21 4.45
C ASN A 47 2.11 7.45 4.78
N PHE A 48 1.24 6.63 4.19
CA PHE A 48 -0.21 6.77 4.29
C PHE A 48 -0.81 5.40 4.56
N GLY A 49 -1.83 5.35 5.41
CA GLY A 49 -2.57 4.14 5.72
C GLY A 49 -4.07 4.42 5.72
N LEU A 50 -4.85 3.44 5.31
CA LEU A 50 -6.30 3.49 5.29
C LEU A 50 -6.89 2.13 5.69
N VAL A 51 -7.96 2.15 6.46
CA VAL A 51 -8.77 0.95 6.72
C VAL A 51 -9.93 0.96 5.73
N LEU A 52 -10.08 -0.12 4.98
CA LEU A 52 -11.18 -0.31 4.04
C LEU A 52 -11.96 -1.58 4.37
N GLN A 53 -13.27 -1.52 4.20
CA GLN A 53 -14.11 -2.71 4.14
C GLN A 53 -13.92 -3.42 2.81
N LYS A 54 -14.30 -4.71 2.75
CA LYS A 54 -14.28 -5.52 1.53
C LYS A 54 -15.02 -4.85 0.35
N SER A 55 -16.16 -4.22 0.62
CA SER A 55 -16.96 -3.50 -0.39
C SER A 55 -16.24 -2.27 -0.93
N GLU A 56 -15.51 -1.55 -0.08
CA GLU A 56 -14.75 -0.35 -0.46
C GLU A 56 -13.48 -0.71 -1.25
N LEU A 57 -12.83 -1.82 -0.89
CA LEU A 57 -11.76 -2.41 -1.70
C LEU A 57 -12.24 -2.78 -3.11
N HIS A 58 -13.46 -3.32 -3.23
CA HIS A 58 -14.03 -3.63 -4.52
C HIS A 58 -14.24 -2.38 -5.37
N LYS A 59 -14.82 -1.32 -4.78
CA LYS A 59 -14.98 -0.02 -5.44
C LYS A 59 -13.66 0.59 -5.88
N LEU A 60 -12.61 0.50 -5.05
CA LEU A 60 -11.27 0.96 -5.42
C LEU A 60 -10.73 0.20 -6.63
N ASN A 61 -10.89 -1.13 -6.65
CA ASN A 61 -10.49 -1.95 -7.78
C ASN A 61 -11.29 -1.60 -9.05
N GLU A 62 -12.60 -1.39 -8.96
CA GLU A 62 -13.42 -0.94 -10.09
C GLU A 62 -12.93 0.41 -10.64
N LEU A 63 -12.65 1.38 -9.77
CA LEU A 63 -12.11 2.68 -10.18
C LEU A 63 -10.75 2.56 -10.88
N ILE A 64 -9.86 1.71 -10.38
CA ILE A 64 -8.56 1.46 -11.03
C ILE A 64 -8.75 0.83 -12.41
N ASN A 65 -9.63 -0.17 -12.54
CA ASN A 65 -9.87 -0.82 -13.83
C ASN A 65 -10.57 0.10 -14.84
N ALA A 66 -11.30 1.11 -14.38
CA ALA A 66 -11.94 2.08 -15.27
C ALA A 66 -10.96 3.05 -15.94
N VAL A 67 -9.72 3.17 -15.44
CA VAL A 67 -8.68 4.07 -15.97
C VAL A 67 -7.53 3.33 -16.67
N LEU A 68 -7.62 2.00 -16.79
CA LEU A 68 -6.70 1.15 -17.54
C LEU A 68 -7.28 0.81 -18.90
#